data_AF-A0A819V6J7-F1
#
_entry.id   AF-A0A819V6J7-F1
#
_cell.length_a   1.000
_cell.length_b   1.000
_cell.length_c   1.000
_cell.angle_alpha   90.00
_cell.angle_beta   90.00
_cell.angle_gamma   90.00
#
_symmetry.space_group_name_H-M   'P 1'
#
loop_
_entity.id
_entity.type
_entity.pdbx_description
1 polymer ?
#
loop_
_entity_poly.entity_id
_entity_poly.type
_entity_poly.pdbx_seq_one_letter_code
_entity_poly.pdbx_strand_id
1 'polypeptide(L)'
;MSNEYKIIATETICEKYGQIIEVQYEYDENNRGENKKYHIKWSRQEYERTASRLYKPSMAYDKFIKVLRTFMMGKYAIEDVPEAFRLLDTDRSNTIDITKLHEFICVILPKANPYLLLHQIQQADRDGDYKLNFDEFKSFIAQGFGRAILLGLL
;
A
#
# COMPACT_ATOMS: atom_id res chain seq x y z
N MET A 1 6.88 -33.40 2.22
CA MET A 1 5.95 -32.38 1.70
C MET A 1 6.45 -31.05 2.23
N SER A 2 7.11 -30.27 1.38
CA SER A 2 7.71 -28.99 1.76
C SER A 2 6.60 -28.05 2.21
N ASN A 3 6.63 -27.62 3.48
CA ASN A 3 5.69 -26.63 4.00
C ASN A 3 6.11 -25.27 3.41
N GLU A 4 5.72 -25.05 2.16
CA GLU A 4 6.04 -23.85 1.40
C GLU A 4 5.31 -22.65 2.01
N TYR A 5 6.03 -21.55 2.19
CA TYR A 5 5.45 -20.28 2.59
C TYR A 5 4.38 -19.87 1.59
N LYS A 6 3.14 -19.67 2.06
CA LYS A 6 2.00 -19.32 1.20
C LYS A 6 1.21 -18.17 1.82
N ILE A 7 1.01 -17.13 1.03
CA ILE A 7 0.04 -16.06 1.32
C ILE A 7 -1.12 -16.18 0.34
N ILE A 8 -2.33 -16.28 0.89
CA ILE A 8 -3.59 -16.10 0.17
C ILE A 8 -4.11 -14.71 0.54
N ALA A 9 -4.44 -13.89 -0.47
CA ALA A 9 -5.00 -12.56 -0.29
C ALA A 9 -6.33 -12.48 -1.03
N THR A 10 -7.38 -12.02 -0.36
CA THR A 10 -8.68 -11.72 -0.97
C THR A 10 -9.01 -10.25 -0.78
N GLU A 11 -9.71 -9.68 -1.75
CA GLU A 11 -10.25 -8.33 -1.66
C GLU A 11 -11.75 -8.34 -1.89
N THR A 12 -12.47 -7.47 -1.18
CA THR A 12 -13.88 -7.19 -1.40
C THR A 12 -14.05 -5.68 -1.51
N ILE A 13 -14.50 -5.21 -2.67
CA ILE A 13 -14.76 -3.80 -2.95
C ILE A 13 -16.28 -3.61 -3.00
N CYS A 14 -16.80 -2.78 -2.10
CA CYS A 14 -18.21 -2.43 -2.04
C CYS A 14 -18.42 -1.08 -2.71
N GLU A 15 -19.35 -1.03 -3.67
CA GLU A 15 -19.70 0.17 -4.41
C GLU A 15 -21.17 0.56 -4.23
N LYS A 16 -21.45 1.86 -4.25
CA LYS A 16 -22.81 2.41 -4.26
C LYS A 16 -22.86 3.59 -5.24
N TYR A 17 -23.76 3.51 -6.22
CA TYR A 17 -23.90 4.53 -7.28
C TYR A 17 -22.58 4.82 -8.03
N GLY A 18 -21.76 3.79 -8.27
CA GLY A 18 -20.47 3.91 -8.97
C GLY A 18 -19.35 4.54 -8.12
N GLN A 19 -19.56 4.69 -6.81
CA GLN A 19 -18.53 5.16 -5.88
C GLN A 19 -18.14 4.04 -4.94
N ILE A 20 -16.83 3.86 -4.70
CA ILE A 20 -16.34 2.90 -3.71
C ILE A 20 -16.74 3.44 -2.33
N ILE A 21 -17.46 2.63 -1.55
CA ILE A 21 -17.89 3.00 -0.19
C ILE A 21 -17.09 2.28 0.88
N GLU A 22 -16.51 1.13 0.54
CA GLU A 22 -15.74 0.31 1.47
C GLU A 22 -14.85 -0.67 0.70
N VAL A 23 -13.67 -0.95 1.25
CA VAL A 23 -12.83 -2.07 0.82
C VAL A 23 -12.45 -2.92 2.03
N GLN A 24 -12.37 -4.22 1.82
CA GLN A 24 -11.91 -5.20 2.79
C GLN A 24 -10.81 -6.05 2.16
N TYR A 25 -9.74 -6.31 2.91
CA TYR A 25 -8.68 -7.23 2.54
C TYR A 25 -8.55 -8.30 3.61
N GLU A 26 -8.46 -9.56 3.18
CA GLU A 26 -8.17 -10.68 4.07
C GLU A 26 -6.90 -11.39 3.60
N TYR A 27 -6.02 -11.69 4.55
CA TYR A 27 -4.79 -12.43 4.30
C TYR A 27 -4.75 -13.67 5.18
N ASP A 28 -4.38 -14.80 4.58
CA ASP A 28 -4.04 -16.04 5.27
C ASP A 28 -2.57 -16.34 4.92
N GLU A 29 -1.70 -16.12 5.90
CA GLU A 29 -0.26 -16.38 5.81
C GLU A 29 0.05 -17.68 6.55
N ASN A 30 0.42 -18.71 5.81
CA ASN A 30 0.90 -19.95 6.38
C ASN A 30 2.43 -19.98 6.37
N ASN A 31 3.03 -19.93 7.55
CA ASN A 31 4.46 -20.08 7.74
C ASN A 31 4.73 -21.28 8.65
N ARG A 32 5.19 -22.39 8.04
CA ARG A 32 5.69 -23.58 8.75
C ARG A 32 4.75 -24.13 9.85
N GLY A 33 3.43 -23.98 9.69
CA GLY A 33 2.43 -24.49 10.63
C GLY A 33 1.77 -23.43 11.51
N GLU A 34 2.28 -22.21 11.52
CA GLU A 34 1.59 -21.04 12.07
C GLU A 34 0.80 -20.36 10.97
N ASN A 35 -0.53 -20.35 11.10
CA ASN A 35 -1.41 -19.60 10.21
C ASN A 35 -1.75 -18.26 10.88
N LYS A 36 -1.33 -17.17 10.25
CA LYS A 36 -1.69 -15.81 10.66
C LYS A 36 -2.74 -15.27 9.70
N LYS A 37 -3.85 -14.80 10.28
CA LYS A 37 -4.93 -14.16 9.53
C LYS A 37 -4.96 -12.68 9.82
N TYR A 38 -5.02 -11.88 8.76
CA TYR A 38 -5.16 -10.43 8.84
C TYR A 38 -6.46 -10.02 8.15
N HIS A 39 -7.23 -9.13 8.77
CA HIS A 39 -8.42 -8.53 8.18
C HIS A 39 -8.32 -7.01 8.31
N ILE A 40 -8.40 -6.32 7.18
CA ILE A 40 -8.24 -4.86 7.09
C ILE A 40 -9.45 -4.32 6.37
N LYS A 41 -10.11 -3.33 6.95
CA LYS A 41 -11.30 -2.70 6.40
C LYS A 41 -11.14 -1.19 6.40
N TRP A 42 -11.53 -0.57 5.29
CA TRP A 42 -11.52 0.87 5.11
C TRP A 42 -12.84 1.31 4.53
N SER A 43 -13.59 2.15 5.24
CA SER A 43 -14.78 2.79 4.68
C SER A 43 -14.48 4.22 4.21
N ARG A 44 -15.19 4.66 3.17
CA ARG A 44 -15.17 6.05 2.70
C ARG A 44 -15.45 7.02 3.83
N GLN A 45 -16.44 6.70 4.66
CA GLN A 45 -16.87 7.57 5.75
C GLN A 45 -15.75 7.78 6.78
N GLU A 46 -15.03 6.73 7.17
CA GLU A 46 -13.89 6.84 8.09
C GLU A 46 -12.72 7.59 7.48
N TYR A 47 -12.43 7.34 6.21
CA TYR A 47 -11.43 8.08 5.47
C TYR A 47 -11.75 9.58 5.45
N GLU A 48 -12.95 9.96 5.03
CA GLU A 48 -13.40 11.36 4.94
C GLU A 48 -13.45 12.05 6.32
N ARG A 49 -13.75 11.32 7.39
CA ARG A 49 -13.67 11.84 8.76
C ARG A 49 -12.23 12.13 9.19
N THR A 50 -11.30 11.21 8.91
CA THR A 50 -9.86 11.39 9.23
C THR A 50 -9.26 12.51 8.39
N ALA A 51 -9.59 12.51 7.11
CA ALA A 51 -9.30 13.55 6.13
C ALA A 51 -9.77 14.95 6.54
N SER A 52 -10.91 15.05 7.22
CA SER A 52 -11.45 16.35 7.66
C SER A 52 -10.75 16.88 8.92
N ARG A 53 -10.12 15.99 9.71
CA ARG A 53 -9.39 16.34 10.95
C ARG A 53 -7.94 16.72 10.68
N LEU A 54 -7.34 16.13 9.65
CA LEU A 54 -6.01 16.47 9.16
C LEU A 54 -6.16 17.51 8.04
N TYR A 55 -5.25 18.46 7.92
CA TYR A 55 -5.35 19.52 6.91
C TYR A 55 -5.21 18.93 5.50
N LYS A 56 -6.36 18.66 4.83
CA LYS A 56 -6.52 18.14 3.46
C LYS A 56 -5.77 16.82 3.15
N PRO A 57 -6.46 15.71 2.84
CA PRO A 57 -5.81 14.61 2.13
C PRO A 57 -5.33 15.08 0.77
N SER A 58 -4.13 14.66 0.39
CA SER A 58 -3.56 14.91 -0.94
C SER A 58 -4.40 14.28 -2.07
N MET A 59 -5.27 13.30 -1.76
CA MET A 59 -6.04 12.56 -2.76
C MET A 59 -7.48 12.23 -2.33
N ALA A 60 -8.37 12.02 -3.29
CA ALA A 60 -9.74 11.56 -3.04
C ALA A 60 -9.77 10.06 -2.67
N TYR A 61 -10.80 9.61 -1.95
CA TYR A 61 -10.90 8.22 -1.47
C TYR A 61 -10.78 7.17 -2.59
N ASP A 62 -11.44 7.35 -3.73
CA ASP A 62 -11.34 6.38 -4.84
C ASP A 62 -9.91 6.24 -5.36
N LYS A 63 -9.18 7.36 -5.46
CA LYS A 63 -7.76 7.36 -5.84
C LYS A 63 -6.90 6.70 -4.76
N PHE A 64 -7.21 6.97 -3.49
CA PHE A 64 -6.53 6.36 -2.36
C PHE A 64 -6.69 4.84 -2.37
N ILE A 65 -7.90 4.32 -2.62
CA ILE A 65 -8.16 2.89 -2.71
C ILE A 65 -7.39 2.25 -3.86
N LYS A 66 -7.25 2.92 -5.01
CA LYS A 66 -6.41 2.41 -6.12
C LYS A 66 -4.96 2.21 -5.71
N VAL A 67 -4.38 3.17 -4.98
CA VAL A 67 -3.01 3.02 -4.46
C VAL A 67 -2.95 1.97 -3.35
N LEU A 68 -3.90 1.98 -2.41
CA LEU A 68 -3.94 0.99 -1.33
C LEU A 68 -4.00 -0.44 -1.88
N ARG A 69 -4.82 -0.66 -2.90
CA ARG A 69 -4.95 -1.95 -3.56
C ARG A 69 -3.63 -2.48 -4.10
N THR A 70 -2.79 -1.64 -4.73
CA THR A 70 -1.47 -2.10 -5.21
C THR A 70 -0.55 -2.51 -4.07
N PHE A 71 -0.53 -1.74 -2.98
CA PHE A 71 0.27 -2.06 -1.79
C PHE A 71 -0.18 -3.37 -1.14
N MET A 72 -1.49 -3.55 -1.03
CA MET A 72 -2.12 -4.68 -0.34
C MET A 72 -2.04 -5.97 -1.18
N MET A 73 -2.34 -5.90 -2.48
CA MET A 73 -2.40 -7.07 -3.36
C MET A 73 -1.04 -7.44 -3.99
N GLY A 74 -0.07 -6.53 -3.98
CA GLY A 74 1.28 -6.77 -4.47
C GLY A 74 1.28 -7.27 -5.92
N LYS A 75 1.93 -8.41 -6.17
CA LYS A 75 2.01 -9.04 -7.51
C LYS A 75 0.65 -9.30 -8.18
N TYR A 76 -0.43 -9.42 -7.41
CA TYR A 76 -1.78 -9.69 -7.95
C TYR A 76 -2.47 -8.43 -8.52
N ALA A 77 -1.93 -7.24 -8.24
CA ALA A 77 -2.42 -5.96 -8.78
C ALA A 77 -1.33 -5.21 -9.57
N ILE A 78 -0.44 -5.97 -10.23
CA ILE A 78 0.70 -5.41 -10.97
C ILE A 78 0.26 -4.51 -12.14
N GLU A 79 -0.92 -4.76 -12.70
CA GLU A 79 -1.53 -3.99 -13.79
C GLU A 79 -1.97 -2.58 -13.37
N ASP A 80 -2.26 -2.39 -12.08
CA ASP A 80 -2.67 -1.09 -11.51
C ASP A 80 -1.50 -0.25 -11.03
N VAL A 81 -0.31 -0.84 -10.91
CA VAL A 81 0.92 -0.16 -10.47
C VAL A 81 1.23 1.11 -11.27
N PRO A 82 1.08 1.17 -12.61
CA PRO A 82 1.26 2.41 -13.37
C PRO A 82 0.33 3.52 -12.93
N GLU A 83 -0.94 3.23 -12.60
CA GLU A 83 -1.86 4.24 -12.11
C GLU A 83 -1.51 4.66 -10.69
N ALA A 84 -1.21 3.70 -9.81
CA ALA A 84 -0.81 4.01 -8.44
C ALA A 84 0.47 4.87 -8.36
N PHE A 85 1.46 4.58 -9.21
CA PHE A 85 2.67 5.37 -9.32
C PHE A 85 2.36 6.82 -9.68
N ARG A 86 1.53 7.05 -10.71
CA ARG A 86 1.10 8.41 -11.11
C ARG A 86 0.31 9.14 -10.03
N LEU A 87 -0.43 8.41 -9.19
CA LEU A 87 -1.21 9.01 -8.10
C LEU A 87 -0.32 9.43 -6.91
N LEU A 88 0.79 8.73 -6.69
CA LEU A 88 1.78 9.08 -5.67
C LEU A 88 2.77 10.15 -6.16
N ASP A 89 3.13 10.12 -7.43
CA ASP A 89 4.05 11.08 -8.06
C ASP A 89 3.34 12.40 -8.44
N THR A 90 2.94 13.16 -7.42
CA THR A 90 2.10 14.37 -7.58
C THR A 90 2.80 15.54 -8.29
N ASP A 91 4.13 15.63 -8.21
CA ASP A 91 4.96 16.67 -8.84
C ASP A 91 5.50 16.25 -10.23
N ARG A 92 5.20 15.01 -10.68
CA ARG A 92 5.68 14.43 -11.94
C ARG A 92 7.20 14.34 -12.05
N SER A 93 7.88 14.09 -10.93
CA SER A 93 9.33 13.89 -10.95
C SER A 93 9.74 12.53 -11.55
N ASN A 94 8.77 11.66 -11.86
CA ASN A 94 8.96 10.25 -12.24
C ASN A 94 9.66 9.42 -11.16
N THR A 95 9.59 9.87 -9.91
CA THR A 95 10.20 9.19 -8.75
C THR A 95 9.33 9.39 -7.51
N ILE A 96 9.15 8.34 -6.72
CA ILE A 96 8.49 8.42 -5.43
C ILE A 96 9.55 8.51 -4.35
N ASP A 97 9.67 9.66 -3.70
CA ASP A 97 10.54 9.82 -2.54
C ASP A 97 9.87 9.37 -1.23
N ILE A 98 10.66 9.35 -0.16
CA ILE A 98 10.18 8.99 1.17
C ILE A 98 9.03 9.87 1.66
N THR A 99 9.03 11.16 1.32
CA THR A 99 8.00 12.10 1.79
C THR A 99 6.65 11.77 1.17
N LYS A 100 6.59 11.60 -0.16
CA LYS A 100 5.38 11.21 -0.89
C LYS A 100 4.83 9.88 -0.40
N LEU A 101 5.72 8.90 -0.19
CA LEU A 101 5.33 7.58 0.29
C LEU A 101 4.86 7.62 1.75
N HIS A 102 5.52 8.40 2.61
CA HIS A 102 5.16 8.57 4.01
C HIS A 102 3.81 9.23 4.18
N GLU A 103 3.51 10.27 3.40
CA GLU A 103 2.20 10.93 3.39
C GLU A 103 1.06 9.94 3.14
N PHE A 104 1.22 9.07 2.13
CA PHE A 104 0.24 8.02 1.84
C PHE A 104 0.12 7.02 2.99
N ILE A 105 1.25 6.52 3.52
CA ILE A 105 1.27 5.53 4.60
C ILE A 105 0.67 6.08 5.89
N CYS A 106 0.92 7.35 6.22
CA CYS A 106 0.42 7.97 7.45
C CYS A 106 -1.11 8.09 7.50
N VAL A 107 -1.79 8.06 6.35
CA VAL A 107 -3.25 7.96 6.33
C VAL A 107 -3.72 6.63 6.92
N ILE A 108 -2.95 5.56 6.72
CA ILE A 108 -3.26 4.18 7.14
C ILE A 108 -2.68 3.91 8.54
N LEU A 109 -1.44 4.31 8.73
CA LEU A 109 -0.65 4.12 9.94
C LEU A 109 -0.16 5.49 10.45
N PRO A 110 -0.98 6.23 11.21
CA PRO A 110 -0.63 7.59 11.68
C PRO A 110 0.68 7.69 12.47
N LYS A 111 1.17 6.57 13.01
CA LYS A 111 2.42 6.46 13.77
C LYS A 111 3.55 5.76 12.99
N ALA A 112 3.44 5.68 11.66
CA ALA A 112 4.47 5.07 10.83
C ALA A 112 5.83 5.77 11.01
N ASN A 113 6.85 4.99 11.32
CA ASN A 113 8.20 5.50 11.54
C ASN A 113 8.89 5.77 10.18
N PRO A 114 9.31 7.01 9.88
CA PRO A 114 9.97 7.32 8.63
C PRO A 114 11.31 6.59 8.46
N TYR A 115 12.04 6.29 9.53
CA TYR A 115 13.31 5.54 9.43
C TYR A 115 13.08 4.10 8.95
N LEU A 116 11.99 3.47 9.39
CA LEU A 116 11.61 2.15 8.94
C LEU A 116 11.22 2.17 7.46
N LEU A 117 10.50 3.21 7.04
CA LEU A 117 10.13 3.40 5.64
C LEU A 117 11.36 3.61 4.75
N LEU A 118 12.33 4.42 5.19
CA LEU A 118 13.58 4.64 4.48
C LEU A 118 14.31 3.32 4.24
N HIS A 119 14.40 2.47 5.27
CA HIS A 119 15.02 1.16 5.15
C HIS A 119 14.31 0.25 4.12
N GLN A 120 12.98 0.37 3.97
CA GLN A 120 12.27 -0.38 2.94
C GLN A 120 12.51 0.17 1.53
N ILE A 121 12.60 1.50 1.38
CA ILE A 121 12.97 2.13 0.10
C ILE A 121 14.37 1.68 -0.32
N GLN A 122 15.34 1.75 0.59
CA GLN A 122 16.74 1.37 0.33
C GLN A 122 16.93 -0.08 -0.10
N GLN A 123 16.03 -0.99 0.29
CA GLN A 123 16.07 -2.38 -0.17
C GLN A 123 15.58 -2.56 -1.61
N ALA A 124 14.75 -1.63 -2.11
CA ALA A 124 14.22 -1.66 -3.47
C ALA A 124 14.97 -0.72 -4.43
N ASP A 125 15.55 0.36 -3.90
CA ASP A 125 16.40 1.33 -4.58
C ASP A 125 17.69 0.66 -5.09
N ARG A 126 17.88 0.64 -6.42
CA ARG A 126 19.02 0.01 -7.08
C ARG A 126 20.04 1.02 -7.58
N ASP A 127 19.62 2.26 -7.83
CA ASP A 127 20.49 3.31 -8.34
C ASP A 127 21.09 4.19 -7.24
N GLY A 128 20.59 4.08 -6.00
CA GLY A 128 21.11 4.70 -4.79
C GLY A 128 20.69 6.17 -4.63
N ASP A 129 19.61 6.61 -5.30
CA ASP A 129 19.12 7.98 -5.24
C ASP A 129 18.15 8.25 -4.06
N TYR A 130 17.86 7.22 -3.26
CA TYR A 130 16.93 7.21 -2.13
C TYR A 130 15.46 7.49 -2.52
N LYS A 131 15.11 7.23 -3.77
CA LYS A 131 13.77 7.32 -4.31
C LYS A 131 13.42 6.00 -4.99
N LEU A 132 12.19 5.90 -5.46
CA LEU A 132 11.73 4.78 -6.26
C LEU A 132 11.37 5.31 -7.63
N ASN A 133 12.17 4.97 -8.64
CA ASN A 133 11.74 5.08 -10.02
C ASN A 133 10.62 4.05 -10.30
N PHE A 134 10.03 4.10 -11.50
CA PHE A 134 8.88 3.22 -11.82
C PHE A 134 9.19 1.73 -11.67
N ASP A 135 10.37 1.28 -12.14
CA ASP A 135 10.75 -0.13 -12.10
C ASP A 135 11.03 -0.61 -10.67
N GLU A 136 11.65 0.24 -9.85
CA GLU A 136 11.89 -0.02 -8.43
C GLU A 136 10.58 -0.04 -7.64
N PHE A 137 9.67 0.90 -7.89
CA PHE A 137 8.35 0.90 -7.28
C PHE A 137 7.56 -0.36 -7.66
N LYS A 138 7.58 -0.75 -8.94
CA LYS A 138 6.94 -1.99 -9.41
C LYS A 138 7.52 -3.21 -8.70
N SER A 139 8.85 -3.28 -8.58
CA SER A 139 9.55 -4.33 -7.85
C SER A 139 9.18 -4.34 -6.37
N PHE A 140 9.12 -3.17 -5.73
CA PHE A 140 8.75 -2.97 -4.33
C PHE A 140 7.34 -3.49 -4.03
N ILE A 141 6.38 -3.20 -4.92
CA ILE A 141 5.01 -3.70 -4.83
C ILE A 141 4.95 -5.21 -5.06
N ALA A 142 5.62 -5.72 -6.11
CA ALA A 142 5.59 -7.14 -6.45
C ALA A 142 6.17 -8.04 -5.34
N GLN A 143 7.21 -7.57 -4.65
CA GLN A 143 7.84 -8.26 -3.53
C GLN A 143 7.04 -8.16 -2.23
N GLY A 144 6.00 -7.33 -2.18
CA GLY A 144 5.13 -7.20 -1.03
C GLY A 144 5.67 -6.32 0.09
N PHE A 145 6.69 -5.49 -0.17
CA PHE A 145 7.19 -4.52 0.81
C PHE A 145 6.09 -3.54 1.25
N GLY A 146 5.27 -3.07 0.30
CA GLY A 146 4.11 -2.24 0.59
C GLY A 146 3.16 -2.88 1.61
N ARG A 147 2.76 -4.13 1.38
CA ARG A 147 1.92 -4.89 2.32
C ARG A 147 2.61 -5.06 3.68
N ALA A 148 3.88 -5.43 3.70
CA ALA A 148 4.62 -5.65 4.94
C ALA A 148 4.65 -4.38 5.80
N ILE A 149 4.86 -3.21 5.19
CA ILE A 149 4.79 -1.91 5.88
C ILE A 149 3.40 -1.69 6.48
N LEU A 150 2.35 -1.84 5.67
CA LEU A 150 0.98 -1.51 6.10
C LEU A 150 0.43 -2.47 7.16
N LEU A 151 0.92 -3.72 7.19
CA LEU A 151 0.56 -4.72 8.19
C LEU A 151 1.50 -4.72 9.42
N GLY A 152 2.57 -3.91 9.40
CA GLY A 152 3.55 -3.87 10.48
C GLY A 152 4.36 -5.17 10.63
N LEU A 153 4.67 -5.83 9.51
CA LEU A 153 5.41 -7.10 9.45
C LEU A 153 6.93 -6.91 9.27
N LEU A 154 7.44 -5.72 9.61
CA LEU A 154 8.84 -5.32 9.43
C LEU A 154 9.66 -5.48 10.71
#